data_AF-A0A132AL00-F1
#
_entry.id   AF-A0A132AL00-F1
#
_cell.length_a   1.000
_cell.length_b   1.000
_cell.length_c   1.000
_cell.angle_alpha   90.00
_cell.angle_beta   90.00
_cell.angle_gamma   90.00
#
_symmetry.space_group_name_H-M   'P 1'
#
loop_
_entity.id
_entity.type
_entity.pdbx_description
1 polymer ?
#
loop_
_entity_poly.entity_id
_entity_poly.type
_entity_poly.pdbx_seq_one_letter_code
_entity_poly.pdbx_strand_id
1 'polypeptide(L)'
;MALFRVDYSGRGELNERQIKLGQFMSKLQKLSEEYNVAIFITNQMTADPGATMSFQADPKKPIGGHVLAHASTVRLQLKKGRGENRIVKVYDSPDLPENEATFSITDGGIADAKD
;
A
#
# COMPACT_ATOMS: atom_id res chain seq x y z
N MET A 1 -1.02 12.92 -6.66
CA MET A 1 -2.50 12.88 -6.75
C MET A 1 -2.96 11.43 -6.82
N ALA A 2 -4.07 11.07 -6.18
CA ALA A 2 -4.64 9.72 -6.26
C ALA A 2 -5.77 9.68 -7.31
N LEU A 3 -5.40 9.61 -8.59
CA LEU A 3 -6.29 9.80 -9.75
C LEU A 3 -7.55 8.93 -9.69
N PHE A 4 -7.40 7.62 -9.44
CA PHE A 4 -8.53 6.69 -9.35
C PHE A 4 -9.57 7.02 -8.25
N ARG A 5 -9.23 7.80 -7.22
CA ARG A 5 -10.18 8.23 -6.18
C ARG A 5 -10.95 9.47 -6.56
N VAL A 6 -10.38 10.32 -7.41
CA VAL A 6 -10.96 11.60 -7.82
C VAL A 6 -11.80 11.40 -9.07
N ASP A 7 -11.28 10.65 -10.04
CA ASP A 7 -11.92 10.46 -11.35
C ASP A 7 -13.11 9.49 -11.31
N TYR A 8 -13.22 8.67 -10.27
CA TYR A 8 -14.32 7.73 -10.06
C TYR A 8 -14.87 7.89 -8.65
N SER A 9 -16.09 8.38 -8.56
CA SER A 9 -16.75 8.82 -7.34
C SER A 9 -17.99 8.00 -7.00
N GLY A 10 -18.20 7.78 -5.70
CA GLY A 10 -19.35 7.04 -5.20
C GLY A 10 -19.34 5.54 -5.53
N ARG A 11 -20.45 4.88 -5.20
CA ARG A 11 -20.60 3.42 -5.34
C ARG A 11 -20.92 2.98 -6.77
N GLY A 12 -21.57 3.83 -7.56
CA GLY A 12 -21.97 3.53 -8.94
C GLY A 12 -20.77 3.31 -9.88
N GLU A 13 -19.69 4.07 -9.69
CA GLU A 13 -18.50 4.00 -10.53
C GLU A 13 -17.43 3.04 -9.98
N LEU A 14 -17.72 2.34 -8.88
CA LEU A 14 -16.78 1.42 -8.22
C LEU A 14 -16.33 0.31 -9.16
N ASN A 15 -17.26 -0.27 -9.93
CA ASN A 15 -16.95 -1.37 -10.83
C ASN A 15 -16.00 -0.91 -11.95
N GLU A 16 -16.33 0.20 -12.62
CA GLU A 16 -15.49 0.75 -13.69
C GLU A 16 -14.09 1.09 -13.18
N ARG A 17 -13.99 1.70 -11.99
CA ARG A 17 -12.72 1.96 -11.32
C ARG A 17 -11.90 0.68 -11.10
N GLN A 18 -12.52 -0.38 -10.60
CA GLN A 18 -11.83 -1.65 -10.31
C GLN A 18 -11.34 -2.34 -11.58
N ILE A 19 -12.13 -2.32 -12.66
CA ILE A 19 -11.74 -2.86 -13.97
C ILE A 19 -10.53 -2.09 -14.52
N LYS A 20 -10.60 -0.76 -14.54
CA LYS A 20 -9.48 0.07 -15.05
C LYS A 20 -8.23 -0.05 -14.20
N LEU A 21 -8.37 -0.17 -12.88
CA LEU A 21 -7.25 -0.47 -11.98
C LEU A 21 -6.61 -1.83 -12.32
N GLY A 22 -7.40 -2.88 -12.52
CA GLY A 22 -6.89 -4.20 -12.90
C GLY A 22 -6.13 -4.19 -14.23
N GLN A 23 -6.66 -3.47 -15.23
CA GLN A 23 -5.96 -3.28 -16.51
C GLN A 23 -4.64 -2.54 -16.35
N PHE A 24 -4.61 -1.51 -15.49
CA PHE A 24 -3.38 -0.77 -15.20
C PHE A 24 -2.33 -1.65 -14.52
N MET A 25 -2.72 -2.43 -13.51
CA MET A 25 -1.82 -3.37 -12.83
C MET A 25 -1.28 -4.45 -13.78
N SER A 26 -2.12 -4.99 -14.67
CA SER A 26 -1.68 -5.96 -15.68
C SER A 26 -0.64 -5.38 -16.64
N LYS A 27 -0.79 -4.10 -17.04
CA LYS A 27 0.20 -3.41 -17.88
C LYS A 27 1.53 -3.20 -17.15
N LEU A 28 1.49 -2.83 -15.86
CA LEU A 28 2.71 -2.69 -15.05
C LEU A 28 3.46 -4.02 -14.91
N GLN A 29 2.73 -5.13 -14.69
CA GLN A 29 3.33 -6.47 -14.62
C GLN A 29 4.05 -6.82 -15.92
N LYS A 30 3.38 -6.62 -17.07
CA LYS A 30 3.99 -6.85 -18.39
C LYS A 30 5.24 -5.98 -18.61
N LEU A 31 5.20 -4.72 -18.21
CA LEU A 31 6.36 -3.82 -18.30
C LEU A 31 7.53 -4.33 -17.45
N SER A 32 7.25 -4.81 -16.23
CA SER A 32 8.27 -5.40 -15.36
C SER A 32 8.92 -6.62 -16.00
N GLU A 33 8.14 -7.51 -16.60
CA GLU A 33 8.62 -8.73 -17.26
C GLU A 33 9.37 -8.45 -18.57
N GLU A 34 8.87 -7.52 -19.39
CA GLU A 34 9.44 -7.19 -20.70
C GLU A 34 10.80 -6.51 -20.59
N TYR A 35 10.96 -5.60 -19.63
CA TYR A 35 12.18 -4.79 -19.48
C TYR A 35 13.03 -5.17 -18.27
N ASN A 36 12.61 -6.17 -17.48
CA ASN A 36 13.26 -6.58 -16.23
C ASN A 36 13.49 -5.42 -15.26
N VAL A 37 12.45 -4.61 -15.05
CA VAL A 37 12.47 -3.43 -14.18
C VAL A 37 11.63 -3.66 -12.92
N ALA A 38 12.09 -3.11 -11.80
CA ALA A 38 11.35 -3.12 -10.54
C ALA A 38 10.24 -2.05 -10.57
N ILE A 39 9.02 -2.44 -10.17
CA ILE A 39 7.87 -1.53 -10.06
C ILE A 39 7.58 -1.28 -8.58
N PHE A 40 7.74 -0.02 -8.14
CA PHE A 40 7.43 0.40 -6.79
C PHE A 40 6.15 1.26 -6.77
N ILE A 41 5.17 0.85 -5.96
CA ILE A 41 3.84 1.50 -5.90
C ILE A 41 3.59 2.00 -4.48
N THR A 42 3.21 3.28 -4.36
CA THR A 42 2.72 3.86 -3.11
C THR A 42 1.20 3.81 -3.06
N ASN A 43 0.63 3.45 -1.92
CA ASN A 43 -0.82 3.40 -1.74
C ASN A 43 -1.29 4.26 -0.55
N GLN A 44 -2.53 4.72 -0.61
CA GLN A 44 -3.16 5.47 0.49
C GLN A 44 -3.96 4.56 1.40
N MET A 45 -4.13 4.98 2.64
CA MET A 45 -5.01 4.31 3.61
C MET A 45 -6.31 5.08 3.72
N THR A 46 -7.41 4.38 3.97
CA THR A 46 -8.70 4.97 4.36
C THR A 46 -9.09 4.45 5.74
N ALA A 47 -9.78 5.28 6.52
CA ALA A 47 -10.47 4.80 7.71
C ALA A 47 -11.66 3.92 7.30
N ASP A 48 -11.93 2.89 8.08
CA ASP A 48 -13.14 2.06 7.99
C ASP A 48 -14.16 2.51 9.05
N PRO A 49 -15.24 3.21 8.66
CA PRO A 49 -16.27 3.67 9.59
C PRO A 49 -17.05 2.53 10.27
N GLY A 50 -16.99 1.31 9.74
CA GLY A 50 -17.63 0.13 10.34
C GLY A 50 -16.79 -0.53 11.44
N ALA A 51 -15.49 -0.23 11.50
CA ALA A 51 -14.57 -0.88 12.43
C ALA A 51 -14.69 -0.36 13.88
N THR A 52 -15.40 0.75 14.11
CA THR A 52 -15.80 1.20 15.46
C THR A 52 -16.73 0.21 16.16
N MET A 53 -17.42 -0.66 15.42
CA MET A 53 -18.29 -1.71 15.97
C MET A 53 -17.52 -2.99 16.35
N SER A 54 -16.25 -3.12 15.94
CA SER A 54 -15.44 -4.33 16.12
C SER A 54 -14.21 -4.16 17.03
N PHE A 55 -14.11 -3.04 17.77
CA PHE A 55 -13.00 -2.73 18.68
C PHE A 55 -11.60 -2.88 18.05
N GLN A 56 -11.46 -2.67 16.74
CA GLN A 56 -10.14 -2.68 16.09
C GLN A 56 -9.34 -1.44 16.46
N ALA A 57 -8.16 -1.64 17.06
CA ALA A 57 -7.29 -0.58 17.56
C ALA A 57 -6.72 0.36 16.48
N ASP A 58 -6.60 -0.08 15.21
CA ASP A 58 -6.25 0.78 14.08
C ASP A 58 -7.16 0.49 12.87
N PRO A 59 -8.28 1.21 12.70
CA PRO A 59 -9.29 0.94 11.69
C PRO A 59 -8.87 1.44 10.29
N LYS A 60 -7.58 1.35 9.94
CA LYS A 60 -7.06 1.77 8.63
C LYS A 60 -6.95 0.59 7.69
N LYS A 61 -7.49 0.73 6.48
CA LYS A 61 -7.38 -0.26 5.41
C LYS A 61 -6.72 0.35 4.17
N PRO A 62 -5.86 -0.39 3.45
CA PRO A 62 -5.33 0.07 2.18
C PRO A 62 -6.46 0.16 1.15
N ILE A 63 -6.43 1.20 0.32
CA ILE A 63 -7.39 1.34 -0.78
C ILE A 63 -7.02 0.42 -1.96
N GLY A 64 -7.94 0.24 -2.91
CA GLY A 64 -7.72 -0.57 -4.11
C GLY A 64 -8.42 -1.93 -4.07
N GLY A 65 -8.85 -2.38 -2.89
CA GLY A 65 -9.63 -3.61 -2.74
C GLY A 65 -8.84 -4.87 -3.12
N HIS A 66 -9.55 -5.95 -3.43
CA HIS A 66 -8.95 -7.24 -3.77
C HIS A 66 -8.10 -7.19 -5.05
N VAL A 67 -8.46 -6.35 -6.02
CA VAL A 67 -7.68 -6.20 -7.27
C VAL A 67 -6.24 -5.83 -6.97
N LEU A 68 -6.01 -4.77 -6.18
CA LEU A 68 -4.65 -4.36 -5.83
C LEU A 68 -3.97 -5.36 -4.88
N ALA A 69 -4.73 -5.96 -3.95
CA ALA A 69 -4.20 -6.93 -3.00
C ALA A 69 -3.65 -8.19 -3.69
N HIS A 70 -4.32 -8.70 -4.73
CA HIS A 70 -3.86 -9.88 -5.47
C HIS A 70 -2.82 -9.56 -6.55
N ALA A 71 -2.87 -8.36 -7.14
CA ALA A 71 -1.93 -7.97 -8.19
C ALA A 71 -0.56 -7.54 -7.66
N SER A 72 -0.41 -7.29 -6.35
CA SER A 72 0.87 -6.91 -5.75
C SER A 72 1.54 -8.11 -5.07
N THR A 73 2.82 -8.30 -5.35
CA THR A 73 3.59 -9.44 -4.83
C THR A 73 4.12 -9.22 -3.42
N VAL A 74 4.62 -8.02 -3.12
CA VAL A 74 5.13 -7.66 -1.81
C VAL A 74 4.46 -6.38 -1.34
N ARG A 75 3.90 -6.40 -0.13
CA ARG A 75 3.24 -5.25 0.47
C ARG A 75 3.91 -4.89 1.78
N LEU A 76 4.33 -3.64 1.89
CA LEU A 76 4.95 -3.09 3.10
C LEU A 76 4.01 -2.07 3.74
N GLN A 77 3.74 -2.25 5.02
CA GLN A 77 2.96 -1.31 5.82
C GLN A 77 3.90 -0.39 6.60
N LEU A 78 3.78 0.92 6.37
CA LEU A 78 4.57 1.94 7.06
C LEU A 78 3.77 2.56 8.21
N LYS A 79 4.38 2.63 9.39
CA LYS A 79 3.83 3.25 10.60
C LYS A 79 4.78 4.32 11.12
N LYS A 80 4.23 5.37 11.72
CA LYS A 80 5.02 6.40 12.40
C LYS A 80 5.50 5.85 13.75
N GLY A 81 6.81 5.89 14.00
CA GLY A 81 7.42 5.59 15.29
C GLY A 81 7.60 6.85 16.14
N ARG A 82 8.48 6.77 17.15
CA ARG A 82 8.85 7.91 18.00
C ARG A 82 9.85 8.82 17.27
N GLY A 83 9.65 10.14 17.36
CA GLY A 83 10.56 11.11 16.74
C GLY A 83 10.71 10.94 15.22
N GLU A 84 11.96 10.78 14.77
CA GLU A 84 12.31 10.57 13.36
C GLU A 84 12.10 9.12 12.91
N ASN A 85 11.85 8.19 13.83
CA ASN A 85 11.75 6.77 13.53
C ASN A 85 10.42 6.42 12.85
N ARG A 86 10.48 5.40 12.01
CA ARG A 86 9.39 4.79 11.26
C ARG A 86 9.54 3.29 11.36
N ILE A 87 8.41 2.60 11.38
CA ILE A 87 8.36 1.14 11.44
C ILE A 87 7.79 0.67 10.11
N VAL A 88 8.48 -0.26 9.46
CA VAL A 88 7.97 -0.99 8.30
C VAL A 88 7.63 -2.41 8.71
N LYS A 89 6.43 -2.86 8.38
CA LYS A 89 5.99 -4.24 8.55
C LYS A 89 5.84 -4.90 7.17
N VAL A 90 6.34 -6.12 7.00
CA VAL A 90 5.95 -6.97 5.87
C VAL A 90 4.49 -7.37 6.07
N TYR A 91 3.61 -6.81 5.24
CA TYR A 91 2.16 -7.08 5.30
C TYR A 91 1.80 -8.33 4.50
N ASP A 92 2.50 -8.58 3.40
CA ASP A 92 2.33 -9.74 2.54
C ASP A 92 3.57 -9.93 1.67
N SER A 93 4.02 -11.17 1.51
CA SER A 93 5.15 -11.55 0.65
C SER A 93 5.15 -13.05 0.42
N PRO A 94 5.51 -13.55 -0.78
CA PRO A 94 5.68 -14.98 -1.02
C PRO A 94 6.91 -15.56 -0.31
N ASP A 95 7.96 -14.75 -0.12
CA ASP A 95 9.30 -15.23 0.27
C ASP A 95 9.74 -14.72 1.66
N LEU A 96 9.08 -13.68 2.19
CA LEU A 96 9.44 -13.06 3.46
C LEU A 96 8.38 -13.36 4.53
N PRO A 97 8.79 -13.83 5.72
CA PRO A 97 7.86 -13.94 6.84
C PRO A 97 7.39 -12.55 7.30
N GLU A 98 6.23 -12.50 7.95
CA GLU A 98 5.78 -11.28 8.63
C GLU A 98 6.81 -10.86 9.68
N ASN A 99 7.47 -9.72 9.44
CA ASN A 99 8.42 -9.12 10.36
C ASN A 99 8.33 -7.60 10.31
N GLU A 100 8.84 -6.93 11.33
CA GLU A 100 8.93 -5.48 11.42
C GLU A 100 10.40 -5.03 11.52
N ALA A 101 10.71 -3.90 10.88
CA ALA A 101 12.00 -3.22 11.00
C ALA A 101 11.77 -1.74 11.28
N THR A 102 12.73 -1.11 11.97
CA THR A 102 12.70 0.32 12.25
C THR A 102 13.75 1.03 11.41
N PHE A 103 13.42 2.22 10.91
CA PHE A 103 14.33 3.11 10.18
C PHE A 103 14.07 4.56 10.57
N SER A 104 15.01 5.46 10.32
CA SER A 104 14.85 6.90 10.54
C SER A 104 14.77 7.65 9.22
N ILE A 105 13.98 8.73 9.17
CA ILE A 105 14.00 9.69 8.06
C ILE A 105 14.87 10.87 8.47
N THR A 106 15.94 11.10 7.73
CA THR A 106 16.91 12.19 7.93
C THR A 106 16.92 13.13 6.73
N ASP A 107 17.66 14.24 6.83
CA ASP A 107 17.86 15.15 5.68
C ASP A 107 18.54 14.49 4.48
N GLY A 108 19.31 13.41 4.73
CA GLY A 108 19.93 12.57 3.68
C GLY A 108 19.03 11.45 3.16
N GLY A 109 17.80 11.31 3.65
CA GLY A 109 16.87 10.24 3.30
C GLY A 109 16.75 9.15 4.38
N ILE A 110 16.54 7.90 3.94
CA ILE A 110 16.36 6.75 4.83
C ILE A 110 17.70 6.33 5.42
N ALA A 111 17.76 6.23 6.75
CA ALA A 111 18.93 5.75 7.50
C ALA A 111 18.50 4.69 8.53
N ASP A 112 19.49 4.00 9.09
CA ASP A 112 19.27 3.09 10.22
C ASP A 112 18.60 3.82 11.38
N ALA A 113 17.78 3.08 12.14
CA ALA A 113 17.08 3.63 13.29
C ALA A 113 18.08 4.20 14.31
N LYS A 114 17.88 5.45 14.70
CA LYS A 114 18.54 6.03 15.89
C LYS A 114 17.85 5.49 17.14
N ASP A 115 18.63 5.15 18.17
CA ASP A 115 18.15 4.73 19.48
C ASP A 115 17.21 5.77 20.14
#